data_AF-A0A223V2X8-F1
#
_entry.id   AF-A0A223V2X8-F1
#
_cell.length_a   1.000
_cell.length_b   1.000
_cell.length_c   1.000
_cell.angle_alpha   90.00
_cell.angle_beta   90.00
_cell.angle_gamma   90.00
#
_symmetry.space_group_name_H-M   'P 1'
#
loop_
_entity.id
_entity.type
_entity.pdbx_description
1 polymer ?
#
loop_
_entity_poly.entity_id
_entity_poly.type
_entity_poly.pdbx_seq_one_letter_code
_entity_poly.pdbx_strand_id
1 'polypeptide(L)'
;MRKIARNLIIIAVLLIAVKCSKNDDGHKDSEATCFQGLLAVTEEYQESLLQFQENQNETTCNGLKVAAIDLIEAYAKCPNYLQEETNAAFEQAAQEWKNMDCSQN
;
A
#
# COMPACT_ATOMS: atom_id res chain seq x y z
N MET A 1 21.70 16.22 9.17
CA MET A 1 20.24 16.32 8.97
C MET A 1 19.87 16.54 7.50
N ARG A 2 20.05 15.54 6.61
CA ARG A 2 19.56 15.60 5.21
C ARG A 2 19.38 14.17 4.63
N LYS A 3 18.50 13.36 5.22
CA LYS A 3 18.09 12.06 4.63
C LYS A 3 16.60 11.72 4.82
N ILE A 4 15.79 12.64 5.37
CA ILE A 4 14.35 12.41 5.62
C ILE A 4 13.48 12.86 4.43
N ALA A 5 14.04 13.68 3.51
CA ALA A 5 13.26 14.27 2.43
C ALA A 5 12.96 13.34 1.23
N ARG A 6 13.59 12.14 1.15
CA ARG A 6 13.49 11.30 -0.05
C ARG A 6 12.31 10.31 -0.04
N ASN A 7 11.78 9.98 1.15
CA ASN A 7 10.66 9.03 1.28
C ASN A 7 9.27 9.69 1.27
N LEU A 8 9.18 11.02 1.21
CA LEU A 8 7.89 11.73 1.07
C LEU A 8 7.42 11.85 -0.39
N ILE A 9 8.25 11.46 -1.37
CA ILE A 9 7.91 11.61 -2.79
C ILE A 9 7.03 10.46 -3.30
N ILE A 10 7.09 9.27 -2.67
CA ILE A 10 6.35 8.09 -3.13
C ILE A 10 4.82 8.25 -2.89
N ILE A 11 4.43 8.98 -1.84
CA ILE A 11 3.01 9.19 -1.50
C ILE A 11 2.34 10.22 -2.42
N ALA A 12 3.09 11.14 -3.02
CA ALA A 12 2.54 12.19 -3.88
C ALA A 12 2.20 11.71 -5.30
N VAL A 13 2.77 10.59 -5.76
CA VAL A 13 2.58 10.10 -7.14
C VAL A 13 1.22 9.42 -7.33
N LEU A 14 0.56 8.99 -6.25
CA LEU A 14 -0.75 8.32 -6.33
C LEU A 14 -1.95 9.26 -6.55
N LEU A 15 -1.78 10.58 -6.45
CA LEU A 15 -2.89 11.53 -6.55
C LEU A 15 -3.19 12.05 -7.98
N ILE A 16 -2.42 11.66 -9.01
CA ILE A 16 -2.55 12.26 -10.35
C ILE A 16 -3.18 11.31 -11.40
N ALA A 17 -3.42 10.03 -11.09
CA ALA A 17 -3.95 9.09 -12.08
C ALA A 17 -5.48 9.04 -12.19
N VAL A 18 -6.25 9.80 -11.40
CA VAL A 18 -7.72 9.88 -11.56
C VAL A 18 -8.10 10.93 -12.62
N LYS A 19 -7.62 10.73 -13.85
CA LYS A 19 -8.46 11.08 -14.99
C LYS A 19 -9.41 9.90 -15.18
N CYS A 20 -10.56 9.96 -14.51
CA CYS A 20 -11.74 9.19 -14.91
C CYS A 20 -12.03 9.49 -16.38
N SER A 21 -11.48 8.68 -17.28
CA SER A 21 -11.94 8.64 -18.66
C SER A 21 -13.32 8.01 -18.62
N LYS A 22 -14.35 8.85 -18.59
CA LYS A 22 -15.69 8.46 -19.02
C LYS A 22 -15.60 8.14 -20.51
N ASN A 23 -15.20 6.92 -20.84
CA ASN A 23 -15.58 6.30 -22.09
C ASN A 23 -16.22 4.96 -21.76
N ASP A 24 -17.46 4.84 -22.22
CA ASP A 24 -18.18 3.59 -22.35
C ASP A 24 -17.35 2.62 -23.17
N ASP A 25 -17.04 1.46 -22.59
CA ASP A 25 -16.92 0.17 -23.29
C ASP A 25 -16.71 -0.94 -22.23
N GLY A 26 -17.81 -1.59 -21.84
CA GLY A 26 -17.91 -3.04 -21.66
C GLY A 26 -16.94 -3.87 -20.80
N HIS A 27 -16.12 -3.29 -19.90
CA HIS A 27 -15.21 -4.08 -19.04
C HIS A 27 -15.08 -3.55 -17.59
N LYS A 28 -16.18 -3.08 -16.98
CA LYS A 28 -16.14 -2.27 -15.74
C LYS A 28 -16.24 -3.04 -14.41
N ASP A 29 -16.41 -4.36 -14.41
CA ASP A 29 -16.64 -5.09 -13.14
C ASP A 29 -15.35 -5.49 -12.42
N SER A 30 -14.27 -5.80 -13.15
CA SER A 30 -13.01 -6.22 -12.52
C SER A 30 -12.13 -5.04 -12.08
N GLU A 31 -12.25 -3.87 -12.72
CA GLU A 31 -11.47 -2.68 -12.34
C GLU A 31 -12.08 -1.97 -11.13
N ALA A 32 -13.41 -1.84 -11.09
CA ALA A 32 -14.11 -1.21 -9.97
C ALA A 32 -13.90 -2.00 -8.67
N THR A 33 -13.84 -3.33 -8.76
CA THR A 33 -13.61 -4.21 -7.61
C THR A 33 -12.16 -4.17 -7.12
N CYS A 34 -11.16 -4.13 -8.02
CA CYS A 34 -9.76 -3.94 -7.65
C CYS A 34 -9.54 -2.57 -6.99
N PHE A 35 -10.09 -1.48 -7.54
CA PHE A 35 -9.95 -0.14 -6.97
C PHE A 35 -10.62 -0.02 -5.58
N GLN A 36 -11.82 -0.57 -5.42
CA GLN A 36 -12.51 -0.59 -4.12
C GLN A 36 -11.77 -1.42 -3.08
N GLY A 37 -11.24 -2.59 -3.48
CA GLY A 37 -10.42 -3.42 -2.61
C GLY A 37 -9.14 -2.70 -2.18
N LEU A 38 -8.50 -1.99 -3.12
CA LEU A 38 -7.29 -1.23 -2.86
C LEU A 38 -7.53 -0.05 -1.90
N LEU A 39 -8.66 0.64 -2.05
CA LEU A 39 -9.06 1.72 -1.13
C LEU A 39 -9.24 1.19 0.29
N ALA A 40 -9.97 0.10 0.46
CA ALA A 40 -10.21 -0.49 1.78
C ALA A 40 -8.91 -0.85 2.51
N VAL A 41 -7.98 -1.55 1.85
CA VAL A 41 -6.70 -1.90 2.46
C VAL A 41 -5.77 -0.68 2.66
N THR A 42 -5.95 0.39 1.87
CA THR A 42 -5.22 1.64 2.06
C THR A 42 -5.69 2.37 3.33
N GLU A 43 -6.99 2.37 3.59
CA GLU A 43 -7.57 2.92 4.82
C GLU A 43 -7.08 2.13 6.05
N GLU A 44 -7.10 0.80 6.00
CA GLU A 44 -6.58 -0.07 7.07
C GLU A 44 -5.08 0.17 7.36
N TYR A 45 -4.27 0.37 6.32
CA TYR A 45 -2.86 0.75 6.46
C TYR A 45 -2.69 2.11 7.13
N GLN A 46 -3.49 3.12 6.76
CA GLN A 46 -3.42 4.45 7.36
C GLN A 46 -3.80 4.41 8.85
N GLU A 47 -4.87 3.68 9.20
CA GLU A 47 -5.27 3.51 10.60
C GLU A 47 -4.18 2.82 11.42
N SER A 48 -3.60 1.73 10.90
CA SER A 48 -2.52 1.01 11.56
C SER A 48 -1.26 1.87 11.73
N LEU A 49 -0.97 2.72 10.75
CA LEU A 49 0.15 3.67 10.83
C LEU A 49 -0.08 4.71 11.92
N LEU A 50 -1.29 5.25 12.04
CA LEU A 50 -1.66 6.20 13.10
C LEU A 50 -1.54 5.53 14.48
N GLN A 51 -2.06 4.32 14.65
CA GLN A 51 -1.95 3.57 15.90
C GLN A 51 -0.50 3.33 16.30
N PHE A 52 0.36 2.96 15.34
CA PHE A 52 1.80 2.84 15.59
C PHE A 52 2.44 4.17 15.98
N GLN A 53 2.10 5.27 15.30
CA GLN A 53 2.62 6.60 15.63
C GLN A 53 2.21 7.08 17.03
N GLU A 54 0.98 6.79 17.45
CA GLU A 54 0.44 7.17 18.75
C GLU A 54 0.99 6.32 19.89
N ASN A 55 1.20 5.02 19.67
CA ASN A 55 1.66 4.08 20.69
C ASN A 55 2.59 3.03 20.09
N GLN A 56 3.89 3.35 20.01
CA GLN A 56 4.90 2.45 19.44
C GLN A 56 5.18 1.28 20.39
N ASN A 57 4.60 0.12 20.10
CA ASN A 57 4.83 -1.13 20.82
C ASN A 57 4.74 -2.33 19.86
N GLU A 58 4.99 -3.53 20.39
CA GLU A 58 4.95 -4.76 19.59
C GLU A 58 3.60 -4.98 18.90
N THR A 59 2.48 -4.69 19.58
CA THR A 59 1.14 -4.90 19.02
C THR A 59 0.87 -3.96 17.85
N THR A 60 1.14 -2.66 18.00
CA THR A 60 0.91 -1.67 16.95
C THR A 60 1.90 -1.81 15.79
N CYS A 61 3.15 -2.22 16.07
CA CYS A 61 4.12 -2.56 15.02
C CYS A 61 3.65 -3.75 14.20
N ASN A 62 3.23 -4.85 14.85
CA ASN A 62 2.73 -6.02 14.15
C ASN A 62 1.45 -5.70 13.35
N GLY A 63 0.56 -4.86 13.88
CA GLY A 63 -0.60 -4.36 13.15
C GLY A 63 -0.22 -3.61 11.87
N LEU A 64 0.69 -2.64 11.97
CA LEU A 64 1.20 -1.90 10.81
C LEU A 64 1.90 -2.82 9.79
N LYS A 65 2.68 -3.79 10.27
CA LYS A 65 3.36 -4.78 9.43
C LYS A 65 2.38 -5.62 8.62
N VAL A 66 1.30 -6.11 9.23
CA VAL A 66 0.27 -6.88 8.53
C VAL A 66 -0.43 -6.00 7.49
N ALA A 67 -0.89 -4.81 7.88
CA ALA A 67 -1.59 -3.90 6.97
C ALA A 67 -0.72 -3.48 5.77
N ALA A 68 0.59 -3.32 5.96
CA ALA A 68 1.53 -3.03 4.88
C ALA A 68 1.67 -4.19 3.90
N ILE A 69 1.73 -5.43 4.39
CA ILE A 69 1.77 -6.63 3.54
C ILE A 69 0.47 -6.77 2.74
N ASP A 70 -0.68 -6.58 3.38
CA ASP A 70 -1.98 -6.68 2.72
C ASP A 70 -2.14 -5.62 1.62
N LEU A 71 -1.68 -4.39 1.88
CA LEU A 71 -1.64 -3.33 0.88
C LEU A 71 -0.77 -3.71 -0.33
N ILE A 72 0.44 -4.23 -0.09
CA ILE A 72 1.38 -4.67 -1.14
C ILE A 72 0.77 -5.79 -1.97
N GLU A 73 0.15 -6.79 -1.33
CA GLU A 73 -0.50 -7.89 -2.02
C GLU A 73 -1.73 -7.46 -2.82
N ALA A 74 -2.48 -6.46 -2.35
CA ALA A 74 -3.59 -5.89 -3.10
C ALA A 74 -3.11 -5.16 -4.35
N TYR A 75 -2.04 -4.35 -4.25
CA TYR A 75 -1.40 -3.73 -5.42
C TYR A 75 -0.92 -4.78 -6.42
N ALA A 76 -0.32 -5.88 -5.96
CA ALA A 76 0.15 -6.98 -6.81
C ALA A 76 -0.96 -7.77 -7.51
N LYS A 77 -2.22 -7.66 -7.05
CA LYS A 77 -3.40 -8.30 -7.68
C LYS A 77 -4.14 -7.36 -8.63
N CYS A 78 -3.69 -6.11 -8.76
CA CYS A 78 -4.36 -5.04 -9.46
C CYS A 78 -3.64 -4.69 -10.79
N PRO A 79 -3.99 -5.34 -11.91
CA PRO A 79 -3.23 -5.28 -13.18
C PRO A 79 -3.07 -3.87 -13.76
N ASN A 80 -4.02 -2.98 -13.50
CA ASN A 80 -3.97 -1.60 -14.03
C ASN A 80 -2.96 -0.70 -13.34
N TYR A 81 -2.56 -1.05 -12.11
CA TYR A 81 -1.56 -0.31 -11.33
C TYR A 81 -0.16 -0.92 -11.50
N LEU A 82 -0.05 -2.09 -12.12
CA LEU A 82 1.18 -2.83 -12.38
C LEU A 82 1.86 -2.48 -13.71
N GLN A 83 1.50 -1.36 -14.35
CA GLN A 83 1.93 -1.06 -15.73
C GLN A 83 3.46 -0.98 -15.91
N GLU A 84 4.24 -0.83 -14.84
CA GLU A 84 5.72 -0.81 -14.91
C GLU A 84 6.44 -1.62 -13.81
N GLU A 85 5.79 -1.96 -12.70
CA GLU A 85 6.42 -2.72 -11.62
C GLU A 85 6.06 -4.21 -11.67
N THR A 86 7.07 -5.06 -11.88
CA THR A 86 6.93 -6.51 -11.88
C THR A 86 6.55 -7.02 -10.49
N ASN A 87 5.72 -8.06 -10.41
CA ASN A 87 5.33 -8.75 -9.16
C ASN A 87 6.52 -9.06 -8.22
N ALA A 88 7.74 -9.22 -8.75
CA ALA A 88 8.96 -9.43 -7.96
C ALA A 88 9.30 -8.25 -7.02
N ALA A 89 9.03 -7.00 -7.41
CA ALA A 89 9.27 -5.82 -6.58
C ALA A 89 8.30 -5.78 -5.39
N PHE A 90 7.02 -6.08 -5.63
CA PHE A 90 6.01 -6.21 -4.57
C PHE A 90 6.33 -7.38 -3.65
N GLU A 91 6.75 -8.52 -4.18
CA GLU A 91 7.16 -9.66 -3.36
C GLU A 91 8.37 -9.30 -2.48
N GLN A 92 9.38 -8.62 -3.02
CA GLN A 92 10.51 -8.15 -2.24
C GLN A 92 10.08 -7.17 -1.13
N ALA A 93 9.22 -6.20 -1.44
CA ALA A 93 8.71 -5.25 -0.47
C ALA A 93 7.92 -5.96 0.65
N ALA A 94 7.08 -6.94 0.32
CA ALA A 94 6.37 -7.74 1.32
C ALA A 94 7.34 -8.53 2.20
N GLN A 95 8.44 -9.05 1.64
CA GLN A 95 9.47 -9.75 2.43
C GLN A 95 10.22 -8.80 3.38
N GLU A 96 10.51 -7.57 2.96
CA GLU A 96 11.12 -6.57 3.84
C GLU A 96 10.24 -6.27 5.06
N TRP A 97 8.92 -6.15 4.86
CA TRP A 97 7.96 -6.03 5.97
C TRP A 97 7.90 -7.30 6.82
N LYS A 98 7.88 -8.49 6.22
CA LYS A 98 7.91 -9.77 6.96
C LYS A 98 9.15 -9.90 7.84
N ASN A 99 10.29 -9.40 7.37
CA ASN A 99 11.56 -9.40 8.09
C ASN A 99 11.70 -8.27 9.11
N MET A 100 10.77 -7.31 9.13
CA MET A 100 10.74 -6.28 10.15
C MET A 100 10.51 -6.93 11.51
N ASP A 101 11.46 -6.70 12.42
CA ASP A 101 11.37 -7.12 13.80
C ASP A 101 10.51 -6.13 14.59
N CYS A 102 9.33 -6.60 14.98
CA CYS A 102 8.39 -5.85 15.82
C CYS A 102 8.51 -6.21 17.29
N SER A 103 9.39 -7.15 17.65
CA SER A 103 9.71 -7.37 19.05
C SER A 103 10.47 -6.15 19.56
N GLN A 104 9.84 -5.39 20.45
CA GLN A 104 10.49 -4.34 21.22
C GLN A 104 10.65 -4.86 22.65
N ASN A 105 11.87 -4.74 23.17
CA ASN A 105 12.18 -4.75 24.61
C ASN A 105 11.30 -3.78 25.38
#